data_AF-A0A7V2TYA0-F1
#
_entry.id   AF-A0A7V2TYA0-F1
#
_cell.length_a   1.000
_cell.length_b   1.000
_cell.length_c   1.000
_cell.angle_alpha   90.00
_cell.angle_beta   90.00
_cell.angle_gamma   90.00
#
_symmetry.space_group_name_H-M   'P 1'
#
loop_
_entity.id
_entity.type
_entity.pdbx_description
1 polymer ?
#
loop_
_entity_poly.entity_id
_entity_poly.type
_entity_poly.pdbx_seq_one_letter_code
_entity_poly.pdbx_strand_id
1 'polypeptide(L)'
;MGKKRRKEKKMSGRYEFQVTTQVIYGRDSSNRVGEIAVRFGLKKVQVITDAGLVKAGGAEKILQALRASGVQTVLFDRVEYNPTVPTTDAARRQFGEEGCDGIVAVGGGSPMDVGKSVGILATNPGSAADYLGIGKVK
;
A
#
# COMPACT_ATOMS: atom_id res chain seq x y z
N MET A 1 56.47 5.32 -12.35
CA MET A 1 55.31 4.59 -11.79
C MET A 1 54.03 5.31 -12.21
N GLY A 2 53.39 4.88 -13.31
CA GLY A 2 52.28 5.60 -13.96
C GLY A 2 50.92 5.31 -13.32
N LYS A 3 50.21 6.34 -12.84
CA LYS A 3 48.83 6.23 -12.36
C LYS A 3 47.90 5.92 -13.54
N LYS A 4 47.36 4.69 -13.62
CA LYS A 4 46.26 4.33 -14.53
C LYS A 4 45.03 5.18 -14.18
N ARG A 5 44.72 6.20 -14.99
CA ARG A 5 43.42 6.89 -14.96
C ARG A 5 42.32 5.87 -15.29
N ARG A 6 41.38 5.64 -14.37
CA ARG A 6 40.13 4.92 -14.66
C ARG A 6 39.41 5.72 -15.75
N LYS A 7 39.19 5.12 -16.93
CA LYS A 7 38.32 5.70 -17.96
C LYS A 7 36.90 5.73 -17.38
N GLU A 8 36.36 6.92 -17.13
CA GLU A 8 34.92 7.10 -16.91
C GLU A 8 34.19 6.59 -18.16
N LYS A 9 33.41 5.52 -18.00
CA LYS A 9 32.46 5.08 -19.02
C LYS A 9 31.42 6.19 -19.15
N LYS A 10 31.43 6.95 -20.26
CA LYS A 10 30.33 7.86 -20.61
C LYS A 10 29.03 7.05 -20.57
N MET A 11 28.13 7.39 -19.66
CA MET A 11 26.76 6.84 -19.66
C MET A 11 26.03 7.40 -20.88
N SER A 12 26.08 6.67 -21.98
CA SER A 12 25.32 6.96 -23.20
C SER A 12 24.23 5.90 -23.31
N GLY A 13 23.03 6.23 -22.82
CA GLY A 13 21.84 5.39 -22.91
C GLY A 13 20.59 6.25 -22.77
N ARG A 14 19.47 5.82 -23.39
CA ARG A 14 18.17 6.43 -23.19
C ARG A 14 17.57 5.82 -21.92
N TYR A 15 17.22 6.67 -20.97
CA TYR A 15 16.61 6.27 -19.70
C TYR A 15 15.25 6.95 -19.60
N GLU A 16 14.25 6.20 -19.18
CA GLU A 16 12.88 6.68 -19.01
C GLU A 16 12.41 6.33 -17.60
N PHE A 17 11.79 7.29 -16.93
CA PHE A 17 11.25 7.15 -15.57
C PHE A 17 9.88 7.78 -15.54
N GLN A 18 8.85 6.98 -15.25
CA GLN A 18 7.47 7.42 -15.17
C GLN A 18 6.88 7.01 -13.83
N VAL A 19 6.22 7.95 -13.17
CA VAL A 19 5.43 7.70 -11.95
C VAL A 19 4.06 8.34 -12.16
N THR A 20 3.04 7.51 -12.29
CA THR A 20 1.64 7.94 -12.36
C THR A 20 1.05 8.23 -10.97
N THR A 21 1.66 7.67 -9.93
CA THR A 21 1.23 7.85 -8.53
C THR A 21 1.53 9.27 -8.03
N GLN A 22 0.53 9.93 -7.46
CA GLN A 22 0.74 11.19 -6.74
C GLN A 22 1.56 10.93 -5.47
N VAL A 23 2.70 11.62 -5.31
CA VAL A 23 3.53 11.54 -4.10
C VAL A 23 3.33 12.81 -3.28
N ILE A 24 2.88 12.64 -2.03
CA ILE A 24 2.71 13.74 -1.07
C ILE A 24 3.68 13.45 0.08
N TYR A 25 4.55 14.41 0.39
CA TYR A 25 5.59 14.26 1.41
C TYR A 25 5.76 15.53 2.22
N GLY A 26 6.42 15.41 3.37
CA GLY A 26 6.65 16.49 4.31
C GLY A 26 6.06 16.20 5.69
N ARG A 27 6.38 17.07 6.65
CA ARG A 27 5.85 16.99 8.02
C ARG A 27 4.31 17.01 7.96
N ASP A 28 3.68 16.15 8.76
CA ASP A 28 2.23 16.05 8.92
C ASP A 28 1.44 15.72 7.64
N SER A 29 2.12 15.32 6.55
CA SER A 29 1.48 14.97 5.27
C SER A 29 0.45 13.84 5.40
N SER A 30 0.65 12.91 6.33
CA SER A 30 -0.29 11.81 6.60
C SER A 30 -1.67 12.28 7.09
N ASN A 31 -1.78 13.49 7.66
CA ASN A 31 -3.06 14.04 8.10
C ASN A 31 -4.02 14.31 6.93
N ARG A 32 -3.50 14.41 5.70
CA ARG A 32 -4.29 14.63 4.49
C ARG A 32 -4.99 13.38 3.97
N VAL A 33 -4.74 12.21 4.56
CA VAL A 33 -5.31 10.93 4.10
C VAL A 33 -6.84 10.96 4.00
N GLY A 34 -7.51 11.65 4.93
CA GLY A 34 -8.96 11.80 4.91
C GLY A 34 -9.46 12.66 3.74
N GLU A 35 -8.86 13.85 3.53
CA GLU A 35 -9.11 14.72 2.37
C GLU A 35 -8.94 13.94 1.05
N ILE A 36 -7.87 13.17 0.95
CA ILE A 36 -7.53 12.36 -0.23
C ILE A 36 -8.58 11.27 -0.45
N ALA A 37 -8.96 10.53 0.59
CA ALA A 37 -9.98 9.49 0.50
C ALA A 37 -11.33 10.05 0.01
N VAL A 38 -11.75 11.20 0.55
CA VAL A 38 -12.96 11.91 0.10
C VAL A 38 -12.85 12.34 -1.36
N ARG A 39 -11.70 12.87 -1.78
CA ARG A 39 -11.45 13.27 -3.17
C ARG A 39 -11.53 12.08 -4.15
N PHE A 40 -11.13 10.90 -3.72
CA PHE A 40 -11.31 9.65 -4.48
C PHE A 40 -12.74 9.09 -4.42
N GLY A 41 -13.64 9.72 -3.67
CA GLY A 41 -15.03 9.28 -3.52
C GLY A 41 -15.24 8.12 -2.54
N LEU A 42 -14.20 7.72 -1.79
CA LEU A 42 -14.24 6.58 -0.88
C LEU A 42 -15.15 6.84 0.32
N LYS A 43 -15.92 5.83 0.74
CA LYS A 43 -16.85 5.89 1.87
C LYS A 43 -16.46 4.97 3.01
N LYS A 44 -15.88 3.81 2.71
CA LYS A 44 -15.44 2.83 3.71
C LYS A 44 -14.13 2.18 3.27
N VAL A 45 -13.04 2.50 3.96
CA VAL A 45 -11.72 2.00 3.61
C VAL A 45 -11.25 0.91 4.56
N GLN A 46 -10.57 -0.10 4.01
CA GLN A 46 -9.76 -1.02 4.80
C GLN A 46 -8.38 -0.41 5.05
N VAL A 47 -8.04 -0.22 6.33
CA VAL A 47 -6.71 0.22 6.77
C VAL A 47 -5.87 -1.01 7.06
N ILE A 48 -4.81 -1.22 6.29
CA ILE A 48 -3.94 -2.41 6.36
C ILE A 48 -2.60 -2.00 6.98
N THR A 49 -2.20 -2.66 8.06
CA THR A 49 -0.99 -2.35 8.84
C THR A 49 -0.45 -3.59 9.56
N ASP A 50 0.72 -3.46 10.19
CA ASP A 50 1.23 -4.42 11.16
C ASP A 50 0.89 -4.02 12.61
N ALA A 51 0.90 -5.02 13.51
CA ALA A 51 0.61 -4.84 14.93
C ALA A 51 1.66 -3.99 15.68
N GLY A 52 2.90 -3.92 15.19
CA GLY A 52 3.94 -3.08 15.76
C GLY A 52 3.61 -1.60 15.61
N LEU A 53 3.14 -1.20 14.41
CA LEU A 53 2.72 0.18 14.14
C LEU A 53 1.47 0.58 14.91
N VAL A 54 0.54 -0.35 15.13
CA VAL A 54 -0.62 -0.12 16.01
C VAL A 54 -0.16 0.15 17.44
N LYS A 55 0.73 -0.69 17.99
CA LYS A 55 1.28 -0.51 19.34
C LYS A 55 2.05 0.81 19.48
N ALA A 56 2.71 1.27 18.42
CA ALA A 56 3.41 2.56 18.39
C ALA A 56 2.47 3.77 18.24
N GLY A 57 1.16 3.56 18.07
CA GLY A 57 0.17 4.62 17.86
C GLY A 57 0.21 5.26 16.47
N GLY A 58 0.99 4.70 15.53
CA GLY A 58 1.13 5.22 14.17
C GLY A 58 -0.17 5.08 13.37
N ALA A 59 -0.83 3.93 13.49
CA ALA A 59 -2.10 3.66 12.80
C ALA A 59 -3.26 4.52 13.32
N GLU A 60 -3.26 4.86 14.61
CA GLU A 60 -4.37 5.60 15.23
C GLU A 60 -4.53 7.01 14.63
N LYS A 61 -3.42 7.69 14.33
CA LYS A 61 -3.46 9.01 13.67
C LYS A 61 -4.15 8.95 12.30
N ILE A 62 -3.90 7.90 11.54
CA ILE A 62 -4.51 7.68 10.21
C ILE A 62 -6.01 7.40 10.36
N LEU A 63 -6.37 6.52 11.29
CA LEU A 63 -7.77 6.19 11.58
C LEU A 63 -8.56 7.43 12.00
N GLN A 64 -7.98 8.28 12.85
CA GLN A 64 -8.60 9.55 13.26
C GLN A 64 -8.79 10.51 12.10
N ALA A 65 -7.78 10.70 11.24
CA ALA A 65 -7.88 11.60 10.09
C ALA A 65 -8.96 11.14 9.08
N LEU A 66 -9.08 9.84 8.85
CA LEU A 66 -10.14 9.25 8.03
C LEU A 66 -11.54 9.47 8.64
N ARG A 67 -11.71 9.14 9.93
CA ARG A 67 -12.98 9.32 10.65
C ARG A 67 -13.41 10.78 10.70
N ALA A 68 -12.48 11.70 10.94
CA ALA A 68 -12.74 13.14 10.95
C ALA A 68 -13.23 13.67 9.59
N SER A 69 -12.90 12.96 8.50
CA SER A 69 -13.35 13.28 7.15
C SER A 69 -14.65 12.53 6.75
N GLY A 70 -15.29 11.84 7.69
CA GLY A 70 -16.52 11.08 7.45
C GLY A 70 -16.32 9.75 6.72
N VAL A 71 -15.08 9.25 6.62
CA VAL A 71 -14.76 7.97 5.99
C VAL A 71 -14.79 6.87 7.04
N GLN A 72 -15.59 5.84 6.81
CA GLN A 72 -15.64 4.66 7.67
C GLN A 72 -14.36 3.84 7.52
N THR A 73 -13.90 3.19 8.59
CA THR A 73 -12.62 2.48 8.61
C THR A 73 -12.78 1.05 9.12
N VAL A 74 -12.13 0.11 8.46
CA VAL A 74 -11.99 -1.29 8.89
C VAL A 74 -10.50 -1.58 9.06
N LEU A 75 -10.08 -1.97 10.26
CA LEU A 75 -8.66 -2.24 10.53
C LEU A 75 -8.31 -3.71 10.23
N PHE A 76 -7.21 -3.91 9.49
CA PHE A 76 -6.50 -5.17 9.36
C PHE A 76 -5.06 -4.96 9.82
N ASP A 77 -4.71 -5.44 11.01
CA ASP A 77 -3.43 -5.20 11.69
C ASP A 77 -2.54 -6.46 11.82
N ARG A 78 -2.90 -7.51 11.08
CA ARG A 78 -2.27 -8.84 11.17
C ARG A 78 -1.15 -9.05 10.14
N VAL A 79 -0.62 -7.99 9.53
CA VAL A 79 0.44 -8.13 8.51
C VAL A 79 1.78 -8.47 9.16
N GLU A 80 2.37 -9.58 8.74
CA GLU A 80 3.73 -10.00 9.07
C GLU A 80 4.81 -9.42 8.11
N TYR A 81 6.09 -9.44 8.51
CA TYR A 81 7.22 -8.86 7.75
C TYR A 81 7.36 -9.42 6.32
N ASN A 82 7.01 -10.69 6.10
CA ASN A 82 6.94 -11.32 4.80
C ASN A 82 5.54 -11.92 4.63
N PRO A 83 4.58 -11.14 4.11
CA PRO A 83 3.18 -11.52 4.15
C PRO A 83 2.92 -12.76 3.32
N THR A 84 2.17 -13.67 3.90
CA THR A 84 1.82 -14.95 3.29
C THR A 84 0.53 -14.85 2.46
N VAL A 85 0.31 -15.84 1.60
CA VAL A 85 -0.97 -15.97 0.86
C VAL A 85 -2.17 -15.99 1.82
N PRO A 86 -2.19 -16.79 2.90
CA PRO A 86 -3.30 -16.78 3.86
C PRO A 86 -3.57 -15.41 4.49
N THR A 87 -2.54 -14.63 4.84
CA THR A 87 -2.71 -13.27 5.36
C THR A 87 -3.38 -12.37 4.33
N THR A 88 -2.93 -12.44 3.07
CA THR A 88 -3.48 -11.65 1.97
C THR A 88 -4.93 -12.02 1.68
N ASP A 89 -5.24 -13.33 1.63
CA ASP A 89 -6.59 -13.84 1.42
C ASP A 89 -7.52 -13.46 2.59
N ALA A 90 -7.01 -13.44 3.81
CA ALA A 90 -7.75 -12.97 4.98
C ALA A 90 -8.05 -11.46 4.92
N ALA A 91 -7.08 -10.64 4.50
CA ALA A 91 -7.29 -9.21 4.29
C ALA A 91 -8.34 -8.96 3.20
N ARG A 92 -8.23 -9.67 2.07
CA ARG A 92 -9.20 -9.61 0.97
C ARG A 92 -10.59 -10.05 1.39
N ARG A 93 -10.71 -11.13 2.18
CA ARG A 93 -12.00 -11.59 2.69
C ARG A 93 -12.67 -10.52 3.54
N GLN A 94 -11.94 -9.98 4.52
CA GLN A 94 -12.44 -8.90 5.37
C GLN A 94 -12.82 -7.64 4.56
N PHE A 95 -12.04 -7.30 3.52
CA PHE A 95 -12.35 -6.18 2.63
C PHE A 95 -13.74 -6.32 2.00
N GLY A 96 -14.06 -7.53 1.51
CA GLY A 96 -15.34 -7.82 0.86
C GLY A 96 -16.50 -7.96 1.85
N GLU A 97 -16.31 -8.71 2.94
CA GLU A 97 -17.34 -8.92 3.98
C GLU A 97 -17.79 -7.60 4.62
N GLU A 98 -16.86 -6.67 4.78
CA GLU A 98 -17.14 -5.36 5.34
C GLU A 98 -17.67 -4.35 4.31
N GLY A 99 -17.71 -4.69 3.02
CA GLY A 99 -18.13 -3.78 1.96
C GLY A 99 -17.23 -2.55 1.85
N CYS A 100 -15.91 -2.75 1.96
CA CYS A 100 -14.95 -1.67 1.75
C CYS A 100 -14.89 -1.28 0.27
N ASP A 101 -14.71 0.02 -0.01
CA ASP A 101 -14.59 0.58 -1.35
C ASP A 101 -13.19 1.17 -1.64
N GLY A 102 -12.28 1.13 -0.65
CA GLY A 102 -10.90 1.57 -0.81
C GLY A 102 -9.94 0.98 0.20
N ILE A 103 -8.64 1.14 -0.06
CA ILE A 103 -7.55 0.59 0.75
C ILE A 103 -6.62 1.72 1.18
N VAL A 104 -6.22 1.71 2.45
CA VAL A 104 -5.18 2.58 2.99
C VAL A 104 -4.13 1.69 3.64
N ALA A 105 -2.99 1.48 2.97
CA ALA A 105 -1.87 0.72 3.53
C ALA A 105 -0.96 1.66 4.34
N VAL A 106 -0.66 1.29 5.59
CA VAL A 106 0.16 2.08 6.51
C VAL A 106 1.30 1.21 7.02
N GLY A 107 2.55 1.66 6.83
CA GLY A 107 3.74 0.94 7.25
C GLY A 107 4.79 0.85 6.15
N GLY A 108 5.62 -0.19 6.22
CA GLY A 108 6.68 -0.47 5.25
C GLY A 108 6.20 -1.24 4.00
N GLY A 109 7.12 -1.99 3.38
CA GLY A 109 6.83 -2.81 2.20
C GLY A 109 5.72 -3.84 2.44
N SER A 110 5.73 -4.50 3.59
CA SER A 110 4.82 -5.62 3.88
C SER A 110 3.34 -5.20 3.85
N PRO A 111 2.87 -4.18 4.61
CA PRO A 111 1.48 -3.73 4.50
C PRO A 111 1.14 -3.16 3.11
N MET A 112 2.08 -2.51 2.44
CA MET A 112 1.86 -2.00 1.07
C MET A 112 1.65 -3.13 0.06
N ASP A 113 2.41 -4.23 0.17
CA ASP A 113 2.28 -5.37 -0.74
C ASP A 113 0.99 -6.16 -0.51
N VAL A 114 0.56 -6.29 0.75
CA VAL A 114 -0.78 -6.81 1.07
C VAL A 114 -1.85 -5.90 0.47
N GLY A 115 -1.73 -4.57 0.64
CA GLY A 115 -2.70 -3.62 0.09
C GLY A 115 -2.83 -3.68 -1.44
N LYS A 116 -1.71 -3.76 -2.17
CA LYS A 116 -1.73 -3.98 -3.63
C LYS A 116 -2.41 -5.29 -4.00
N SER A 117 -2.09 -6.36 -3.28
CA SER A 117 -2.64 -7.69 -3.55
C SER A 117 -4.15 -7.74 -3.29
N VAL A 118 -4.63 -7.12 -2.22
CA VAL A 118 -6.08 -6.96 -1.97
C VAL A 118 -6.75 -6.17 -3.10
N GLY A 119 -6.10 -5.10 -3.61
CA GLY A 119 -6.61 -4.35 -4.77
C GLY A 119 -6.74 -5.19 -6.04
N ILE A 120 -5.76 -6.06 -6.32
CA ILE A 120 -5.83 -7.04 -7.42
C ILE A 120 -7.00 -8.00 -7.19
N LEU A 121 -7.07 -8.61 -6.01
CA LEU A 121 -8.08 -9.62 -5.68
C LEU A 121 -9.50 -9.04 -5.56
N ALA A 122 -9.63 -7.73 -5.36
CA ALA A 122 -10.93 -7.05 -5.35
C ALA A 122 -11.63 -7.15 -6.73
N THR A 123 -10.85 -7.18 -7.82
CA THR A 123 -11.35 -7.26 -9.20
C THR A 123 -11.06 -8.60 -9.88
N ASN A 124 -10.20 -9.42 -9.29
CA ASN A 124 -9.81 -10.73 -9.79
C ASN A 124 -10.08 -11.81 -8.71
N PRO A 125 -11.23 -12.49 -8.75
CA PRO A 125 -11.58 -13.51 -7.75
C PRO A 125 -10.57 -14.66 -7.72
N GLY A 126 -10.38 -15.26 -6.54
CA GLY A 126 -9.43 -16.36 -6.35
C GLY A 126 -8.55 -16.13 -5.12
N SER A 127 -7.54 -16.97 -4.97
CA SER A 127 -6.50 -16.81 -3.95
C SER A 127 -5.37 -15.93 -4.49
N ALA A 128 -4.65 -15.23 -3.61
CA ALA A 128 -3.40 -14.54 -3.97
C ALA A 128 -2.41 -15.47 -4.69
N ALA A 129 -2.43 -16.78 -4.39
CA ALA A 129 -1.58 -17.78 -5.03
C ALA A 129 -1.81 -17.86 -6.56
N ASP A 130 -3.04 -17.65 -7.03
CA ASP A 130 -3.40 -17.76 -8.45
C ASP A 130 -2.71 -16.69 -9.31
N TYR A 131 -2.30 -15.60 -8.66
CA TYR A 131 -1.72 -14.41 -9.29
C TYR A 131 -0.20 -14.32 -9.10
N LEU A 132 0.45 -15.36 -8.56
CA LEU A 132 1.91 -15.42 -8.47
C LEU A 132 2.52 -15.65 -9.86
N GLY A 133 3.21 -14.64 -10.38
CA GLY A 133 3.94 -14.70 -11.63
C GLY A 133 3.63 -13.54 -12.57
N ILE A 134 4.21 -13.59 -13.77
CA ILE A 134 4.07 -12.53 -14.78
C ILE A 134 2.85 -12.85 -15.67
N GLY A 135 2.05 -11.83 -15.96
CA GLY A 135 0.89 -11.94 -16.87
C GLY A 135 -0.29 -12.73 -16.29
N LYS A 136 -0.39 -12.82 -14.96
CA LYS A 136 -1.46 -13.54 -14.26
C LYS A 136 -2.64 -12.66 -13.82
N VAL A 137 -2.43 -11.35 -13.77
CA VAL A 137 -3.46 -10.35 -13.47
C VAL A 137 -4.06 -9.82 -14.76
N LYS A 138 -5.39 -9.68 -14.80
CA LYS A 138 -6.13 -9.15 -15.96
C LYS A 138 -6.02 -7.63 -16.07
#